data_AF-T0V092-F1
#
_entry.id   AF-T0V092-F1
#
_cell.length_a   1.000
_cell.length_b   1.000
_cell.length_c   1.000
_cell.angle_alpha   90.00
_cell.angle_beta   90.00
_cell.angle_gamma   90.00
#
_symmetry.space_group_name_H-M   'P 1'
#
loop_
_entity.id
_entity.type
_entity.pdbx_description
1 polymer ?
#
loop_
_entity_poly.entity_id
_entity_poly.type
_entity_poly.pdbx_seq_one_letter_code
_entity_poly.pdbx_strand_id
1 'polypeptide(L)'
;MKQIFKSRERLWVSLFIISFAILLVTPQLFTRKVILGSDSIFHYNRFYEAAMQLKNGNFSYFLSLYGFQQSGRIVNALYGPFFAYLQGGLILISGTWFRYQIVSRVLLHILAESSMYALLKQCKVKTSIALSLGLLYATTFSIQYWTMRQGFSSWGAALLPYCFIPAIHYVFYQRVDQVRLALSMALIFQIHVLSALMLAMMYLPFYLYTFVKATTSKKRKLF
;
A
#
# COMPACT_ATOMS: atom_id res chain seq x y z
N MET A 1 -21.31 -17.19 21.49
CA MET A 1 -21.40 -17.76 20.11
C MET A 1 -21.04 -16.76 18.99
N LYS A 2 -21.75 -15.65 18.77
CA LYS A 2 -21.47 -14.70 17.65
C LYS A 2 -20.01 -14.19 17.58
N GLN A 3 -19.37 -13.93 18.72
CA GLN A 3 -17.98 -13.46 18.78
C GLN A 3 -16.97 -14.55 18.36
N ILE A 4 -17.23 -15.81 18.70
CA ILE A 4 -16.42 -16.97 18.30
C ILE A 4 -16.50 -17.15 16.77
N PHE A 5 -17.71 -17.10 16.20
CA PHE A 5 -17.91 -17.13 14.74
C PHE A 5 -17.18 -15.99 14.02
N LYS A 6 -17.24 -14.76 14.56
CA LYS A 6 -16.51 -13.60 14.01
C LYS A 6 -14.99 -13.73 14.13
N SER A 7 -14.48 -14.47 15.12
CA SER A 7 -13.03 -14.74 15.25
C SER A 7 -12.57 -15.81 14.26
N ARG A 8 -13.37 -16.89 14.10
CA ARG A 8 -13.14 -17.94 13.11
C ARG A 8 -13.19 -17.37 11.69
N GLU A 9 -14.13 -16.45 11.44
CA GLU A 9 -14.25 -15.76 10.16
C GLU A 9 -13.05 -14.85 9.85
N ARG A 10 -12.38 -14.29 10.86
CA ARG A 10 -11.15 -13.53 10.62
C ARG A 10 -9.97 -14.46 10.34
N LEU A 11 -9.86 -15.54 11.10
CA LEU A 11 -8.75 -16.46 11.00
C LEU A 11 -8.64 -17.10 9.60
N TRP A 12 -9.70 -17.73 9.11
CA TRP A 12 -9.67 -18.36 7.77
C TRP A 12 -9.43 -17.34 6.64
N VAL A 13 -9.97 -16.11 6.72
CA VAL A 13 -9.73 -15.03 5.74
C VAL A 13 -8.25 -14.68 5.72
N SER A 14 -7.65 -14.47 6.89
CA SER A 14 -6.21 -14.19 6.99
C SER A 14 -5.36 -15.34 6.46
N LEU A 15 -5.75 -16.59 6.72
CA LEU A 15 -5.05 -17.75 6.18
C LEU A 15 -5.12 -17.78 4.65
N PHE A 16 -6.29 -17.57 4.05
CA PHE A 16 -6.44 -17.52 2.59
C PHE A 16 -5.59 -16.42 1.96
N ILE A 17 -5.57 -15.23 2.57
CA ILE A 17 -4.75 -14.11 2.10
C ILE A 17 -3.25 -14.47 2.13
N ILE A 18 -2.77 -15.00 3.26
CA ILE A 18 -1.35 -15.35 3.41
C ILE A 18 -0.98 -16.50 2.45
N SER A 19 -1.82 -17.54 2.35
CA SER A 19 -1.59 -18.66 1.46
C SER A 19 -1.56 -18.24 -0.02
N PHE A 20 -2.45 -17.33 -0.43
CA PHE A 20 -2.49 -16.84 -1.80
C PHE A 20 -1.29 -15.94 -2.13
N ALA A 21 -0.90 -15.04 -1.21
CA ALA A 21 0.33 -14.26 -1.36
C ALA A 21 1.58 -15.14 -1.53
N ILE A 22 1.68 -16.24 -0.76
CA ILE A 22 2.76 -17.22 -0.90
C ILE A 22 2.67 -17.93 -2.26
N LEU A 23 1.47 -18.33 -2.69
CA LEU A 23 1.25 -18.97 -3.98
C LEU A 23 1.78 -18.11 -5.15
N LEU A 24 1.57 -16.79 -5.10
CA LEU A 24 1.99 -15.86 -6.16
C LEU A 24 3.52 -15.69 -6.25
N VAL A 25 4.27 -15.96 -5.18
CA VAL A 25 5.75 -15.92 -5.20
C VAL A 25 6.39 -17.27 -5.50
N THR A 26 5.62 -18.37 -5.44
CA THR A 26 6.08 -19.74 -5.68
C THR A 26 6.89 -19.93 -6.97
N PRO A 27 6.51 -19.36 -8.14
CA PRO A 27 7.34 -19.50 -9.34
C PRO A 27 8.76 -18.93 -9.18
N GLN A 28 8.91 -17.86 -8.40
CA GLN A 28 10.22 -17.27 -8.12
C GLN A 28 11.01 -18.12 -7.11
N LEU A 29 10.34 -18.76 -6.15
CA LEU A 29 10.98 -19.69 -5.22
C LEU A 29 11.61 -20.89 -5.93
N PHE A 30 10.93 -21.45 -6.94
CA PHE A 30 11.46 -22.56 -7.74
C PHE A 30 12.59 -22.13 -8.67
N THR A 31 12.42 -21.02 -9.37
CA THR A 31 13.44 -20.55 -10.32
C THR A 31 14.68 -19.99 -9.64
N ARG A 32 14.57 -19.51 -8.40
CA ARG A 32 15.63 -18.85 -7.62
C ARG A 32 16.25 -17.63 -8.32
N LYS A 33 15.58 -17.10 -9.35
CA LYS A 33 16.07 -15.96 -10.12
C LYS A 33 15.65 -14.65 -9.47
N VAL A 34 16.55 -13.67 -9.49
CA VAL A 34 16.25 -12.28 -9.16
C VAL A 34 15.64 -11.63 -10.40
N ILE A 35 14.50 -10.95 -10.22
CA ILE A 35 13.80 -10.26 -11.31
C ILE A 35 14.24 -8.80 -11.29
N LEU A 36 14.90 -8.33 -12.34
CA LEU A 36 15.35 -6.93 -12.44
C LEU A 36 14.58 -6.21 -13.55
N GLY A 37 13.74 -5.29 -13.13
CA GLY A 37 12.94 -4.41 -13.96
C GLY A 37 13.60 -3.06 -14.22
N SER A 38 12.94 -2.23 -15.02
CA SER A 38 13.43 -0.89 -15.41
C SER A 38 13.73 0.02 -14.21
N ASP A 39 12.92 -0.08 -13.15
CA ASP A 39 13.00 0.86 -12.03
C ASP A 39 13.82 0.28 -10.87
N SER A 40 14.29 -0.97 -11.00
CA SER A 40 14.97 -1.72 -9.95
C SER A 40 16.23 -1.01 -9.45
N ILE A 41 17.09 -0.55 -10.36
CA ILE A 41 18.35 0.14 -10.02
C ILE A 41 18.07 1.36 -9.15
N PHE A 42 17.08 2.18 -9.52
CA PHE A 42 16.75 3.39 -8.76
C PHE A 42 16.25 3.06 -7.35
N HIS A 43 15.23 2.19 -7.24
CA HIS A 43 14.66 1.84 -5.94
C HIS A 43 15.63 1.06 -5.04
N TYR A 44 16.48 0.23 -5.62
CA TYR A 44 17.42 -0.57 -4.83
C TYR A 44 18.51 0.30 -4.25
N ASN A 45 18.99 1.31 -4.97
CA ASN A 45 19.89 2.31 -4.41
C ASN A 45 19.26 3.07 -3.25
N ARG A 46 17.98 3.46 -3.38
CA ARG A 46 17.24 4.13 -2.29
C ARG A 46 17.13 3.29 -1.03
N PHE A 47 16.81 2.01 -1.19
CA PHE A 47 16.60 1.12 -0.04
C PHE A 47 17.91 0.62 0.53
N TYR A 48 18.93 0.43 -0.30
CA TYR A 48 20.28 0.13 0.15
C TYR A 48 20.86 1.28 0.98
N GLU A 49 20.66 2.53 0.54
CA GLU A 49 21.01 3.71 1.34
C GLU A 49 20.39 3.64 2.74
N ALA A 50 19.08 3.44 2.79
CA ALA A 50 18.35 3.37 4.05
C ALA A 50 18.78 2.17 4.91
N ALA A 51 19.05 1.02 4.29
CA ALA A 51 19.56 -0.17 4.97
C ALA A 51 20.93 0.07 5.61
N MET A 52 21.85 0.72 4.91
CA MET A 52 23.18 1.00 5.43
C MET A 52 23.14 2.06 6.54
N GLN A 53 22.27 3.06 6.43
CA GLN A 53 22.06 4.01 7.51
C GLN A 53 21.49 3.35 8.78
N LEU A 54 20.50 2.46 8.62
CA LEU A 54 19.97 1.65 9.73
C LEU A 54 21.06 0.80 10.37
N LYS A 55 21.88 0.13 9.55
CA LYS A 55 22.94 -0.77 10.00
C LYS A 55 24.03 -0.05 10.81
N ASN A 56 24.39 1.17 10.39
CA ASN A 56 25.47 1.93 11.01
C ASN A 56 24.98 2.94 12.08
N GLY A 57 23.66 3.07 12.25
CA GLY A 57 23.06 4.00 13.21
C GLY A 57 23.18 5.48 12.83
N ASN A 58 23.55 5.80 11.59
CA ASN A 58 23.73 7.17 11.09
C ASN A 58 22.52 7.62 10.26
N PHE A 59 21.39 7.81 10.93
CA PHE A 59 20.14 8.25 10.32
C PHE A 59 20.28 9.63 9.67
N SER A 60 20.23 9.68 8.34
CA SER A 60 20.26 10.91 7.56
C SER A 60 19.50 10.73 6.24
N TYR A 61 18.20 11.00 6.25
CA TYR A 61 17.38 10.81 5.05
C TYR A 61 17.67 11.82 3.92
N PHE A 62 18.45 12.87 4.21
CA PHE A 62 18.77 13.94 3.27
C PHE A 62 19.78 13.50 2.22
N LEU A 63 20.97 13.06 2.63
CA LEU A 63 22.07 12.73 1.72
C LEU A 63 22.17 11.22 1.50
N SER A 64 22.41 10.81 0.25
CA SER A 64 22.70 9.41 -0.10
C SER A 64 24.22 9.17 -0.08
N LEU A 65 24.73 8.57 1.00
CA LEU A 65 26.17 8.37 1.24
C LEU A 65 26.66 6.94 0.97
N TYR A 66 25.74 5.97 0.85
CA TYR A 66 26.00 4.56 0.58
C TYR A 66 25.48 4.12 -0.79
N GLY A 67 24.26 4.52 -1.13
CA GLY A 67 23.64 4.28 -2.43
C GLY A 67 24.07 5.33 -3.46
N PHE A 68 23.63 5.15 -4.70
CA PHE A 68 23.85 6.09 -5.81
C PHE A 68 25.33 6.44 -6.02
N GLN A 69 26.21 5.44 -5.94
CA GLN A 69 27.67 5.65 -6.06
C GLN A 69 28.20 6.68 -5.05
N GLN A 70 27.58 6.78 -3.87
CA GLN A 70 28.01 7.67 -2.78
C GLN A 70 28.06 9.15 -3.18
N SER A 71 27.23 9.55 -4.15
CA SER A 71 27.26 10.89 -4.74
C SER A 71 26.64 11.99 -3.88
N GLY A 72 26.12 11.69 -2.69
CA GLY A 72 25.49 12.68 -1.81
C GLY A 72 24.12 13.19 -2.31
N ARG A 73 23.47 12.50 -3.25
CA ARG A 73 22.19 12.93 -3.83
C ARG A 73 21.05 12.99 -2.80
N ILE A 74 20.16 13.97 -2.97
CA ILE A 74 18.98 14.18 -2.12
C ILE A 74 17.77 13.43 -2.66
N VAL A 75 17.79 12.09 -2.57
CA VAL A 75 16.75 11.23 -3.17
C VAL A 75 15.66 10.87 -2.17
N ASN A 76 15.99 10.26 -1.04
CA ASN A 76 14.97 9.75 -0.11
C ASN A 76 14.16 10.85 0.55
N ALA A 77 14.71 12.05 0.73
CA ALA A 77 13.95 13.23 1.15
C ALA A 77 12.80 13.58 0.19
N LEU A 78 12.97 13.37 -1.11
CA LEU A 78 11.95 13.69 -2.13
C LEU A 78 10.93 12.55 -2.31
N TYR A 79 11.37 11.30 -2.22
CA TYR A 79 10.55 10.13 -2.57
C TYR A 79 9.99 9.36 -1.37
N GLY A 80 9.95 9.97 -0.19
CA GLY A 80 9.39 9.37 1.03
C GLY A 80 10.44 8.62 1.86
N PRO A 81 11.01 9.26 2.88
CA PRO A 81 12.13 8.69 3.64
C PRO A 81 11.69 7.55 4.56
N PHE A 82 10.51 7.65 5.19
CA PHE A 82 10.06 6.63 6.15
C PHE A 82 9.83 5.28 5.49
N PHE A 83 9.23 5.29 4.30
CA PHE A 83 9.00 4.05 3.58
C PHE A 83 10.30 3.49 2.97
N ALA A 84 11.27 4.34 2.64
CA ALA A 84 12.61 3.89 2.28
C ALA A 84 13.31 3.16 3.45
N TYR A 85 13.19 3.67 4.68
CA TYR A 85 13.69 2.96 5.88
C TYR A 85 12.96 1.65 6.14
N LEU A 86 11.64 1.60 5.93
CA LEU A 86 10.90 0.33 6.03
C LEU A 86 11.48 -0.71 5.06
N GLN A 87 11.69 -0.35 3.80
CA GLN A 87 12.29 -1.25 2.81
C GLN A 87 13.75 -1.58 3.13
N GLY A 88 14.51 -0.61 3.66
CA GLY A 88 15.88 -0.83 4.14
C GLY A 88 15.94 -1.87 5.27
N GLY A 89 15.03 -1.81 6.22
CA GLY A 89 14.88 -2.82 7.27
C GLY A 89 14.54 -4.20 6.70
N LEU A 90 13.63 -4.27 5.70
CA LEU A 90 13.33 -5.52 5.00
C LEU A 90 14.56 -6.11 4.30
N ILE A 91 15.42 -5.27 3.70
CA ILE A 91 16.69 -5.72 3.09
C ILE A 91 17.60 -6.33 4.16
N LEU A 92 17.79 -5.65 5.30
CA LEU A 92 18.65 -6.14 6.38
C LEU A 92 18.19 -7.49 6.92
N ILE A 93 16.88 -7.66 7.14
CA ILE A 93 16.29 -8.93 7.60
C ILE A 93 16.43 -10.03 6.54
N SER A 94 16.32 -9.66 5.26
CA SER A 94 16.37 -10.62 4.16
C SER A 94 17.78 -11.15 3.89
N GLY A 95 18.81 -10.34 4.09
CA GLY A 95 20.21 -10.68 3.89
C GLY A 95 20.66 -10.84 2.43
N THR A 96 19.74 -11.12 1.50
CA THR A 96 20.01 -11.15 0.05
C THR A 96 18.90 -10.47 -0.75
N TRP A 97 19.24 -9.97 -1.94
CA TRP A 97 18.26 -9.35 -2.84
C TRP A 97 17.15 -10.31 -3.28
N PHE A 98 17.48 -11.59 -3.47
CA PHE A 98 16.48 -12.61 -3.76
C PHE A 98 15.47 -12.75 -2.62
N ARG A 99 15.94 -12.93 -1.38
CA ARG A 99 15.06 -13.04 -0.20
C ARG A 99 14.25 -11.76 0.00
N TYR A 100 14.86 -10.59 -0.24
CA TYR A 100 14.16 -9.31 -0.19
C TYR A 100 13.02 -9.24 -1.22
N GLN A 101 13.23 -9.70 -2.46
CA GLN A 101 12.16 -9.76 -3.45
C GLN A 101 11.02 -10.66 -2.98
N ILE A 102 11.30 -11.84 -2.42
CA ILE A 102 10.26 -12.72 -1.89
C ILE A 102 9.50 -12.04 -0.75
N VAL A 103 10.20 -11.53 0.26
CA VAL A 103 9.59 -10.91 1.45
C VAL A 103 8.76 -9.68 1.05
N SER A 104 9.34 -8.79 0.25
CA SER A 104 8.67 -7.56 -0.19
C SER A 104 7.43 -7.85 -1.05
N ARG A 105 7.47 -8.87 -1.93
CA ARG A 105 6.32 -9.28 -2.75
C ARG A 105 5.22 -9.94 -1.93
N VAL A 106 5.56 -10.83 -0.99
CA VAL A 106 4.57 -11.43 -0.08
C VAL A 106 3.88 -10.33 0.73
N LEU A 107 4.64 -9.40 1.29
CA LEU A 107 4.08 -8.27 2.03
C LEU A 107 3.16 -7.42 1.15
N LEU A 108 3.60 -7.07 -0.06
CA LEU A 108 2.79 -6.30 -1.01
C LEU A 108 1.46 -7.00 -1.34
N HIS A 109 1.48 -8.31 -1.62
CA HIS A 109 0.27 -9.07 -1.92
C HIS A 109 -0.67 -9.12 -0.71
N ILE A 110 -0.18 -9.41 0.49
CA ILE A 110 -0.98 -9.38 1.72
C ILE A 110 -1.64 -8.00 1.90
N LEU A 111 -0.91 -6.91 1.69
CA LEU A 111 -1.45 -5.55 1.81
C LEU A 111 -2.53 -5.29 0.76
N ALA A 112 -2.31 -5.66 -0.50
CA ALA A 112 -3.28 -5.48 -1.58
C ALA A 112 -4.59 -6.26 -1.31
N GLU A 113 -4.47 -7.54 -0.96
CA GLU A 113 -5.61 -8.41 -0.70
C GLU A 113 -6.41 -7.92 0.51
N SER A 114 -5.71 -7.59 1.60
CA SER A 114 -6.32 -7.14 2.84
C SER A 114 -7.00 -5.77 2.71
N SER A 115 -6.37 -4.83 1.99
CA SER A 115 -6.92 -3.50 1.78
C SER A 115 -8.21 -3.55 0.96
N MET A 116 -8.20 -4.29 -0.14
CA MET A 116 -9.37 -4.45 -0.99
C MET A 116 -10.49 -5.18 -0.26
N TYR A 117 -10.16 -6.28 0.43
CA TYR A 117 -11.12 -6.98 1.28
C TYR A 117 -11.77 -6.03 2.30
N ALA A 118 -10.96 -5.25 3.01
CA ALA A 118 -11.46 -4.33 4.03
C ALA A 118 -12.37 -3.25 3.45
N LEU A 119 -12.01 -2.64 2.31
CA LEU A 119 -12.84 -1.67 1.61
C LEU A 119 -14.20 -2.26 1.23
N LEU A 120 -14.20 -3.46 0.64
CA LEU A 120 -15.44 -4.15 0.24
C LEU A 120 -16.31 -4.50 1.46
N LYS A 121 -15.69 -4.83 2.61
CA LYS A 121 -16.43 -5.01 3.87
C LYS A 121 -17.08 -3.71 4.37
N GLN A 122 -16.43 -2.56 4.19
CA GLN A 122 -17.07 -1.26 4.48
C GLN A 122 -18.28 -1.00 3.58
N CYS A 123 -18.24 -1.48 2.34
CA CYS A 123 -19.35 -1.46 1.40
C CYS A 123 -20.41 -2.56 1.64
N LYS A 124 -20.34 -3.28 2.77
CA LYS A 124 -21.27 -4.36 3.16
C LYS A 124 -21.33 -5.54 2.17
N VAL A 125 -20.27 -5.76 1.40
CA VAL A 125 -20.16 -6.92 0.49
C VAL A 125 -20.02 -8.21 1.30
N LYS A 126 -20.64 -9.30 0.82
CA LYS A 126 -20.55 -10.64 1.44
C LYS A 126 -19.09 -11.10 1.49
N THR A 127 -18.71 -11.81 2.55
CA THR A 127 -17.30 -12.14 2.85
C THR A 127 -16.64 -12.97 1.76
N SER A 128 -17.33 -13.96 1.17
CA SER A 128 -16.79 -14.77 0.08
C SER A 128 -16.42 -13.92 -1.14
N ILE A 129 -17.35 -13.06 -1.58
CA ILE A 129 -17.14 -12.15 -2.72
C ILE A 129 -16.03 -11.15 -2.41
N ALA A 130 -16.04 -10.57 -1.21
CA ALA A 130 -15.01 -9.60 -0.79
C ALA A 130 -13.61 -10.23 -0.77
N LEU A 131 -13.50 -11.49 -0.29
CA LEU A 131 -12.25 -12.22 -0.29
C LEU A 131 -11.80 -12.52 -1.72
N SER A 132 -12.68 -13.09 -2.56
CA SER A 132 -12.35 -13.39 -3.96
C SER A 132 -11.87 -12.16 -4.74
N LEU A 133 -12.54 -11.01 -4.56
CA LEU A 133 -12.13 -9.76 -5.19
C LEU A 133 -10.81 -9.21 -4.61
N GLY A 134 -10.55 -9.41 -3.32
CA GLY A 134 -9.26 -9.11 -2.71
C GLY A 134 -8.11 -9.93 -3.32
N LEU A 135 -8.31 -11.25 -3.47
CA LEU A 135 -7.32 -12.13 -4.11
C LEU A 135 -7.09 -11.74 -5.58
N LEU A 136 -8.18 -11.49 -6.33
CA LEU A 136 -8.09 -11.04 -7.73
C LEU A 136 -7.36 -9.69 -7.84
N TYR A 137 -7.56 -8.78 -6.89
CA TYR A 137 -6.86 -7.50 -6.89
C TYR A 137 -5.33 -7.65 -6.88
N ALA A 138 -4.80 -8.62 -6.13
CA ALA A 138 -3.36 -8.90 -6.11
C ALA A 138 -2.80 -9.43 -7.44
N THR A 139 -3.64 -9.99 -8.32
CA THR A 139 -3.22 -10.47 -9.65
C THR A 139 -3.29 -9.38 -10.73
N THR A 140 -3.78 -8.18 -10.40
CA THR A 140 -3.85 -7.07 -11.36
C THR A 140 -2.47 -6.55 -11.72
N PHE A 141 -2.36 -5.96 -12.91
CA PHE A 141 -1.11 -5.34 -13.36
C PHE A 141 -0.60 -4.29 -12.38
N SER A 142 -1.48 -3.49 -11.78
CA SER A 142 -1.11 -2.45 -10.81
C SER A 142 -0.32 -3.01 -9.62
N ILE A 143 -0.63 -4.22 -9.17
CA ILE A 143 0.11 -4.88 -8.07
C ILE A 143 1.32 -5.64 -8.60
N GLN A 144 1.18 -6.35 -9.72
CA GLN A 144 2.26 -7.13 -10.32
C GLN A 144 3.36 -6.26 -10.96
N TYR A 145 3.14 -4.95 -11.11
CA TYR A 145 4.13 -4.02 -11.63
C TYR A 145 5.39 -3.95 -10.72
N TRP A 146 5.26 -4.11 -9.41
CA TRP A 146 6.41 -4.30 -8.50
C TRP A 146 7.17 -5.59 -8.80
N THR A 147 6.47 -6.70 -9.06
CA THR A 147 7.08 -7.98 -9.42
C THR A 147 7.87 -7.87 -10.72
N MET A 148 7.25 -7.31 -11.76
CA MET A 148 7.79 -7.36 -13.12
C MET A 148 8.79 -6.24 -13.41
N ARG A 149 8.56 -5.04 -12.86
CA ARG A 149 9.31 -3.83 -13.23
C ARG A 149 9.93 -3.09 -12.04
N GLN A 150 9.66 -3.54 -10.81
CA GLN A 150 9.97 -2.83 -9.58
C GLN A 150 9.38 -1.42 -9.55
N GLY A 151 8.27 -1.22 -10.26
CA GLY A 151 7.59 0.05 -10.27
C GLY A 151 6.87 0.31 -8.96
N PHE A 152 7.24 1.40 -8.30
CA PHE A 152 6.85 1.63 -6.91
C PHE A 152 5.40 2.06 -6.70
N SER A 153 4.73 2.45 -7.78
CA SER A 153 3.29 2.73 -7.80
C SER A 153 2.46 1.56 -7.28
N SER A 154 2.95 0.32 -7.38
CA SER A 154 2.30 -0.87 -6.81
C SER A 154 2.12 -0.82 -5.30
N TRP A 155 3.08 -0.28 -4.55
CA TRP A 155 2.94 -0.12 -3.09
C TRP A 155 1.84 0.89 -2.75
N GLY A 156 1.77 1.98 -3.52
CA GLY A 156 0.68 2.94 -3.43
C GLY A 156 -0.66 2.30 -3.76
N ALA A 157 -0.74 1.55 -4.85
CA ALA A 157 -1.94 0.82 -5.25
C ALA A 157 -2.38 -0.20 -4.20
N ALA A 158 -1.46 -1.00 -3.65
CA ALA A 158 -1.77 -2.02 -2.65
C ALA A 158 -2.46 -1.45 -1.39
N LEU A 159 -2.13 -0.23 -1.00
CA LEU A 159 -2.74 0.43 0.17
C LEU A 159 -3.90 1.37 -0.18
N LEU A 160 -4.06 1.70 -1.47
CA LEU A 160 -5.07 2.63 -1.95
C LEU A 160 -6.50 2.25 -1.50
N PRO A 161 -6.95 0.98 -1.51
CA PRO A 161 -8.27 0.63 -1.02
C PRO A 161 -8.50 0.97 0.46
N TYR A 162 -7.49 0.83 1.33
CA TYR A 162 -7.61 1.28 2.72
C TYR A 162 -7.81 2.79 2.80
N CYS A 163 -7.06 3.53 1.97
CA CYS A 163 -7.17 4.98 1.88
C CYS A 163 -8.55 5.43 1.34
N PHE A 164 -9.31 4.59 0.67
CA PHE A 164 -10.69 4.93 0.27
C PHE A 164 -11.73 4.77 1.37
N ILE A 165 -11.43 4.09 2.48
CA ILE A 165 -12.38 3.86 3.57
C ILE A 165 -12.99 5.16 4.14
N PRO A 166 -12.21 6.24 4.39
CA PRO A 166 -12.78 7.52 4.85
C PRO A 166 -13.78 8.12 3.86
N ALA A 167 -13.52 8.02 2.56
CA ALA A 167 -14.44 8.50 1.52
C ALA A 167 -15.74 7.68 1.52
N ILE A 168 -15.65 6.36 1.65
CA ILE A 168 -16.82 5.49 1.79
C ILE A 168 -17.63 5.83 3.06
N HIS A 169 -16.95 5.99 4.20
CA HIS A 169 -17.60 6.42 5.45
C HIS A 169 -18.31 7.76 5.29
N TYR A 170 -17.69 8.70 4.59
CA TYR A 170 -18.29 9.99 4.32
C TYR A 170 -19.54 9.89 3.46
N VAL A 171 -19.56 9.06 2.41
CA VAL A 171 -20.76 8.82 1.60
C VAL A 171 -21.90 8.23 2.43
N PHE A 172 -21.62 7.18 3.22
CA PHE A 172 -22.65 6.46 3.98
C PHE A 172 -23.16 7.22 5.21
N TYR A 173 -22.29 7.94 5.91
CA TYR A 173 -22.60 8.53 7.22
C TYR A 173 -22.56 10.07 7.24
N GLN A 174 -22.17 10.71 6.13
CA GLN A 174 -22.07 12.18 6.01
C GLN A 174 -21.15 12.81 7.08
N ARG A 175 -20.16 12.05 7.56
CA ARG A 175 -19.17 12.49 8.54
C ARG A 175 -17.77 12.36 7.98
N VAL A 176 -17.01 13.45 8.03
CA VAL A 176 -15.62 13.46 7.58
C VAL A 176 -14.74 13.00 8.75
N ASP A 177 -14.07 11.86 8.57
CA ASP A 177 -13.01 11.44 9.48
C ASP A 177 -11.69 12.09 9.05
N GLN A 178 -11.46 13.30 9.54
CA GLN A 178 -10.30 14.13 9.18
C GLN A 178 -8.97 13.42 9.48
N VAL A 179 -8.90 12.71 10.61
CA VAL A 179 -7.68 12.01 11.03
C VAL A 179 -7.37 10.87 10.08
N ARG A 180 -8.35 10.00 9.77
CA ARG A 180 -8.11 8.90 8.82
C ARG A 180 -7.81 9.39 7.41
N LEU A 181 -8.41 10.50 6.99
CA LEU A 181 -8.12 11.11 5.70
C LEU A 181 -6.67 11.63 5.64
N ALA A 182 -6.26 12.40 6.66
CA ALA A 182 -4.91 12.94 6.75
C ALA A 182 -3.86 11.82 6.82
N LEU A 183 -4.10 10.78 7.62
CA LEU A 183 -3.23 9.60 7.69
C LEU A 183 -3.17 8.86 6.35
N SER A 184 -4.28 8.74 5.63
CA SER A 184 -4.31 8.13 4.30
C SER A 184 -3.45 8.91 3.30
N MET A 185 -3.60 10.24 3.28
CA MET A 185 -2.79 11.12 2.44
C MET A 185 -1.31 11.06 2.78
N ALA A 186 -0.97 11.16 4.07
CA ALA A 186 0.41 11.08 4.54
C ALA A 186 1.06 9.74 4.20
N LEU A 187 0.34 8.63 4.40
CA LEU A 187 0.81 7.28 4.08
C LEU A 187 1.14 7.14 2.60
N ILE A 188 0.21 7.49 1.70
CA ILE A 188 0.44 7.36 0.26
C ILE A 188 1.50 8.36 -0.22
N PHE A 189 1.58 9.56 0.35
CA PHE A 189 2.63 10.53 0.01
C PHE A 189 4.03 10.00 0.36
N GLN A 190 4.17 9.33 1.51
CA GLN A 190 5.42 8.68 1.92
C GLN A 190 5.79 7.46 1.06
N ILE A 191 4.83 6.86 0.36
CA ILE A 191 5.09 5.73 -0.52
C ILE A 191 5.38 6.22 -1.94
N HIS A 192 4.46 6.99 -2.52
CA HIS A 192 4.50 7.38 -3.91
C HIS A 192 3.72 8.67 -4.15
N VAL A 193 4.46 9.76 -4.37
CA VAL A 193 3.93 11.13 -4.53
C VAL A 193 2.85 11.22 -5.60
N LEU A 194 3.05 10.59 -6.77
CA LEU A 194 2.05 10.62 -7.85
C LEU A 194 0.76 9.88 -7.44
N SER A 195 0.85 8.77 -6.70
CA SER A 195 -0.33 8.08 -6.18
C SER A 195 -1.07 8.93 -5.14
N ALA A 196 -0.36 9.76 -4.38
CA ALA A 196 -0.97 10.69 -3.43
C ALA A 196 -1.75 11.79 -4.15
N LEU A 197 -1.19 12.33 -5.24
CA LEU A 197 -1.89 13.28 -6.11
C LEU A 197 -3.16 12.65 -6.70
N MET A 198 -3.06 11.41 -7.21
CA MET A 198 -4.23 10.67 -7.72
C MET A 198 -5.29 10.48 -6.63
N LEU A 199 -4.90 10.08 -5.42
CA LEU A 199 -5.81 9.93 -4.29
C LEU A 199 -6.52 11.25 -3.93
N ALA A 200 -5.77 12.36 -3.88
CA ALA A 200 -6.36 13.68 -3.64
C ALA A 200 -7.42 14.03 -4.69
N MET A 201 -7.10 13.82 -5.97
CA MET A 201 -8.06 14.03 -7.07
C MET A 201 -9.27 13.10 -6.95
N MET A 202 -9.07 11.85 -6.56
CA MET A 202 -10.15 10.88 -6.38
C MET A 202 -11.06 11.21 -5.19
N TYR A 203 -10.57 11.90 -4.16
CA TYR A 203 -11.41 12.35 -3.05
C TYR A 203 -12.34 13.51 -3.45
N LEU A 204 -11.91 14.41 -4.33
CA LEU A 204 -12.70 15.57 -4.76
C LEU A 204 -14.16 15.25 -5.14
N PRO A 205 -14.47 14.26 -6.02
CA PRO A 205 -15.85 13.97 -6.39
C PRO A 205 -16.71 13.52 -5.20
N PHE A 206 -16.15 12.79 -4.23
CA PHE A 206 -16.89 12.39 -3.02
C PHE A 206 -17.26 13.61 -2.15
N TYR A 207 -16.37 14.60 -2.06
CA TYR A 207 -16.62 15.86 -1.38
C TYR A 207 -17.61 16.76 -2.12
N LEU A 208 -17.50 16.87 -3.44
CA LEU A 208 -18.40 17.70 -4.24
C LEU A 208 -19.83 17.14 -4.27
N TYR A 209 -19.99 15.83 -4.44
CA TYR A 209 -21.31 15.17 -4.48
C TYR A 209 -22.14 15.44 -3.20
N THR A 210 -21.50 15.30 -2.05
CA THR A 210 -22.13 15.50 -0.74
C THR A 210 -22.35 16.97 -0.43
N PHE A 211 -21.43 17.87 -0.82
CA PHE A 211 -21.62 19.32 -0.70
C PHE A 211 -22.89 19.78 -1.41
N VAL A 212 -23.11 19.31 -2.64
CA VAL A 212 -24.35 19.60 -3.41
C VAL A 212 -25.57 19.02 -2.70
N LYS A 213 -25.54 17.73 -2.31
CA LYS A 213 -26.66 17.05 -1.65
C LYS A 213 -27.06 17.68 -0.31
N ALA A 214 -26.07 18.06 0.51
CA ALA A 214 -26.29 18.73 1.79
C ALA A 214 -26.97 20.10 1.59
N THR A 215 -26.56 20.84 0.56
CA THR A 215 -27.15 22.13 0.19
C THR A 215 -28.61 21.97 -0.24
N THR A 216 -28.93 20.96 -1.04
CA THR A 216 -30.32 20.67 -1.47
C THR A 216 -31.21 20.24 -0.31
N SER A 217 -30.70 19.41 0.62
CA SER A 217 -31.47 18.97 1.79
C SER A 217 -31.76 20.09 2.78
N LYS A 218 -30.84 21.05 2.97
CA LYS A 218 -31.08 22.25 3.79
C LYS A 218 -32.15 23.15 3.18
N LYS A 219 -32.12 23.36 1.85
CA LYS A 219 -33.16 24.15 1.15
C LYS A 219 -34.55 23.54 1.31
N ARG A 220 -34.69 22.22 1.23
CA ARG A 220 -35.99 21.52 1.34
C ARG A 220 -36.61 21.52 2.75
N LYS A 221 -35.86 21.91 3.80
CA LYS A 221 -36.39 22.09 5.17
C LYS A 221 -36.83 23.52 5.47
N LEU A 222 -36.51 24.46 4.59
CA LEU A 222 -36.86 25.88 4.71
C LEU A 222 -38.09 26.28 3.89
N PHE A 223 -38.64 25.34 3.12
CA PHE A 223 -39.93 25.42 2.43
C PHE A 223 -40.85 24.35 3.01
#